data_AF-A0A5K1HSI3-F1
#
_entry.id   AF-A0A5K1HSI3-F1
#
_cell.length_a   1.000
_cell.length_b   1.000
_cell.length_c   1.000
_cell.angle_alpha   90.00
_cell.angle_beta   90.00
_cell.angle_gamma   90.00
#
_symmetry.space_group_name_H-M   'P 1'
#
loop_
_entity.id
_entity.type
_entity.pdbx_description
1 polymer ?
#
loop_
_entity_poly.entity_id
_entity_poly.type
_entity_poly.pdbx_seq_one_letter_code
_entity_poly.pdbx_strand_id
1 'polypeptide(L)'
;GTKRLEQTEREMSIEGLGGGRVKVIDAKKAQLKVKHELSGVKFYFGEQDDDRVDNASEERGLLEALEPPHGIERLGFCDYKGDGPAWYLDTNYGELQMLCLESCPSWLTVIGIKSLEELKVDYCPTLCELPSMPLLNSLKIFMCDGFSTIGDLPALKSLCMNYCGRLKTLAYMPALESLDVRDCNSLEQVADDHMPAIKRT
;
A
#
# COMPACT_ATOMS: atom_id res chain seq x y z
N GLY A 1 -9.92 -7.29 26.32
CA GLY A 1 -9.20 -8.27 25.49
C GLY A 1 -7.99 -7.59 24.90
N THR A 2 -6.81 -7.89 25.42
CA THR A 2 -5.53 -7.30 25.02
C THR A 2 -5.23 -7.63 23.56
N LYS A 3 -5.12 -6.60 22.70
CA LYS A 3 -4.54 -6.74 21.35
C LYS A 3 -3.09 -7.18 21.52
N ARG A 4 -2.81 -8.44 21.17
CA ARG A 4 -1.47 -9.01 21.13
C ARG A 4 -0.78 -8.44 19.89
N LEU A 5 0.04 -7.41 20.08
CA LEU A 5 1.01 -7.00 19.07
C LEU A 5 2.16 -8.02 19.18
N GLU A 6 2.07 -9.09 18.39
CA GLU A 6 3.20 -10.01 18.23
C GLU A 6 4.26 -9.28 17.41
N GLN A 7 5.29 -8.79 18.10
CA GLN A 7 6.56 -8.42 17.50
C GLN A 7 7.21 -9.74 17.02
N THR A 8 7.09 -10.05 15.73
CA THR A 8 7.66 -11.27 15.14
C THR A 8 9.06 -10.98 14.59
N GLU A 9 10.07 -11.75 15.01
CA GLU A 9 11.49 -11.68 14.58
C GLU A 9 11.74 -11.78 13.06
N ARG A 10 10.68 -11.91 12.25
CA ARG A 10 10.71 -12.08 10.78
C ARG A 10 10.35 -10.81 10.01
N GLU A 11 10.10 -9.68 10.68
CA GLU A 11 9.87 -8.39 10.03
C GLU A 11 11.12 -7.50 10.07
N MET A 12 11.43 -6.84 8.96
CA MET A 12 12.57 -5.95 8.83
C MET A 12 12.13 -4.55 8.38
N SER A 13 12.54 -3.53 9.12
CA SER A 13 12.45 -2.13 8.71
C SER A 13 13.81 -1.65 8.21
N ILE A 14 13.83 -1.03 7.04
CA ILE A 14 15.04 -0.43 6.46
C ILE A 14 14.81 1.06 6.38
N GLU A 15 15.55 1.80 7.20
CA GLU A 15 15.38 3.24 7.42
C GLU A 15 16.52 4.05 6.80
N GLY A 16 16.28 5.35 6.62
CA GLY A 16 17.28 6.29 6.11
C GLY A 16 17.62 6.08 4.64
N LEU A 17 16.65 5.63 3.84
CA LEU A 17 16.84 5.39 2.41
C LEU A 17 16.78 6.69 1.56
N GLY A 18 16.31 7.80 2.14
CA GLY A 18 16.28 9.12 1.50
C GLY A 18 17.60 9.89 1.54
N GLY A 19 17.56 11.11 0.98
CA GLY A 19 18.61 12.15 1.01
C GLY A 19 20.00 11.75 0.55
N GLY A 20 20.09 10.69 -0.26
CA GLY A 20 21.34 10.17 -0.80
C GLY A 20 22.31 9.62 0.26
N ARG A 21 21.81 9.25 1.44
CA ARG A 21 22.64 8.72 2.56
C ARG A 21 23.16 7.32 2.25
N VAL A 22 22.33 6.49 1.64
CA VAL A 22 22.66 5.11 1.28
C VAL A 22 23.05 5.05 -0.19
N LYS A 23 24.18 4.38 -0.49
CA LYS A 23 24.59 4.12 -1.86
C LYS A 23 23.98 2.81 -2.35
N VAL A 24 23.62 2.76 -3.63
CA VAL A 24 23.14 1.55 -4.31
C VAL A 24 24.08 0.35 -4.12
N ILE A 25 25.38 0.58 -4.06
CA ILE A 25 26.37 -0.48 -3.82
C ILE A 25 26.20 -1.11 -2.43
N ASP A 26 25.89 -0.31 -1.41
CA ASP A 26 25.72 -0.80 -0.05
C ASP A 26 24.35 -1.48 0.12
N ALA A 27 23.31 -0.95 -0.53
CA ALA A 27 22.02 -1.63 -0.68
C ALA A 27 22.17 -3.03 -1.29
N LYS A 28 22.94 -3.18 -2.38
CA LYS A 28 23.21 -4.49 -3.00
C LYS A 28 23.92 -5.47 -2.06
N LYS A 29 24.82 -4.98 -1.19
CA LYS A 29 25.53 -5.82 -0.21
C LYS A 29 24.61 -6.37 0.87
N ALA A 30 23.45 -5.74 1.12
CA ALA A 30 22.46 -6.24 2.07
C ALA A 30 21.86 -7.59 1.64
N GLN A 31 21.91 -7.90 0.33
CA GLN A 31 21.42 -9.15 -0.26
C GLN A 31 20.01 -9.52 0.22
N LEU A 32 19.10 -8.54 0.26
CA LEU A 32 17.78 -8.71 0.86
C LEU A 32 16.99 -9.89 0.27
N LYS A 33 17.09 -10.10 -1.05
CA LYS A 33 16.41 -11.17 -1.79
C LYS A 33 16.65 -12.59 -1.25
N VAL A 34 17.83 -12.87 -0.68
CA VAL A 34 18.18 -14.22 -0.19
C VAL A 34 17.81 -14.44 1.28
N LYS A 35 17.21 -13.44 1.93
CA LYS A 35 16.78 -13.50 3.33
C LYS A 35 15.40 -14.15 3.48
N HIS A 36 15.30 -15.42 3.08
CA HIS A 36 14.04 -16.17 3.04
C HIS A 36 13.40 -16.39 4.43
N GLU A 37 14.10 -16.08 5.51
CA GLU A 37 13.56 -16.04 6.87
C GLU A 37 12.54 -14.92 7.07
N LEU A 38 12.57 -13.85 6.26
CA LEU A 38 11.70 -12.69 6.43
C LEU A 38 10.27 -13.01 6.00
N SER A 39 9.31 -12.57 6.81
CA SER A 39 7.88 -12.54 6.49
C SER A 39 7.41 -11.14 6.13
N GLY A 40 8.17 -10.09 6.47
CA GLY A 40 7.79 -8.72 6.17
C GLY A 40 8.97 -7.78 5.98
N VAL A 41 8.82 -6.83 5.04
CA VAL A 41 9.81 -5.77 4.82
C VAL A 41 9.10 -4.42 4.71
N LYS A 42 9.63 -3.41 5.40
CA LYS A 42 9.18 -2.02 5.26
C LYS A 42 10.35 -1.09 4.96
N PHE A 43 10.22 -0.30 3.90
CA PHE A 43 11.19 0.69 3.45
C PHE A 43 10.77 2.08 3.91
N TYR A 44 11.68 2.82 4.54
CA TYR A 44 11.46 4.20 4.97
C TYR A 44 12.48 5.12 4.32
N PHE A 45 11.98 6.00 3.45
CA PHE A 45 12.76 7.02 2.75
C PHE A 45 12.73 8.39 3.45
N GLY A 46 11.76 8.62 4.34
CA GLY A 46 11.60 9.90 5.01
C GLY A 46 12.81 10.23 5.91
N GLU A 47 13.24 11.49 5.88
CA GLU A 47 14.31 11.99 6.72
C GLU A 47 13.78 12.79 7.91
N GLN A 48 14.40 12.59 9.06
CA GLN A 48 14.43 13.58 10.14
C GLN A 48 15.35 14.72 9.69
N ASP A 49 14.80 15.91 9.46
CA ASP A 49 15.47 17.21 9.29
C ASP A 49 16.72 17.24 8.36
N ASP A 50 16.55 17.27 7.03
CA ASP A 50 17.65 17.63 6.11
C ASP A 50 17.21 18.55 4.96
N ASP A 51 18.11 19.45 4.55
CA ASP A 51 17.98 20.42 3.46
C ASP A 51 18.21 19.76 2.08
N ARG A 52 18.44 18.44 2.03
CA ARG A 52 18.71 17.72 0.79
C ARG A 52 17.42 17.44 0.02
N VAL A 53 17.46 17.77 -1.26
CA VAL A 53 16.36 17.47 -2.18
C VAL A 53 16.46 16.00 -2.56
N ASP A 54 15.53 15.20 -2.06
CA ASP A 54 15.38 13.82 -2.49
C ASP A 54 15.16 13.72 -4.00
N ASN A 55 15.87 12.78 -4.63
CA ASN A 55 15.78 12.52 -6.06
C ASN A 55 15.08 11.17 -6.29
N ALA A 56 13.88 11.21 -6.87
CA ALA A 56 13.08 10.02 -7.18
C ALA A 56 13.85 8.97 -8.00
N SER A 57 14.77 9.38 -8.87
CA SER A 57 15.58 8.45 -9.66
C SER A 57 16.63 7.70 -8.83
N GLU A 58 17.17 8.33 -7.78
CA GLU A 58 18.14 7.71 -6.87
C GLU A 58 17.45 6.73 -5.92
N GLU A 59 16.32 7.15 -5.34
CA GLU A 59 15.50 6.28 -4.49
C GLU A 59 15.03 5.05 -5.26
N ARG A 60 14.59 5.24 -6.51
CA ARG A 60 14.24 4.13 -7.40
C ARG A 60 15.42 3.18 -7.59
N GLY A 61 16.62 3.70 -7.88
CA GLY A 61 17.83 2.89 -8.00
C GLY A 61 18.20 2.12 -6.73
N LEU A 62 17.94 2.68 -5.55
CA LEU A 62 18.10 2.00 -4.26
C LEU A 62 17.08 0.89 -4.10
N LEU A 63 15.82 1.17 -4.41
CA LEU A 63 14.75 0.20 -4.26
C LEU A 63 14.91 -0.97 -5.22
N GLU A 64 15.37 -0.75 -6.45
CA GLU A 64 15.74 -1.81 -7.41
C GLU A 64 16.87 -2.71 -6.87
N ALA A 65 17.79 -2.16 -6.08
CA ALA A 65 18.85 -2.93 -5.43
C ALA A 65 18.39 -3.68 -4.17
N LEU A 66 17.30 -3.22 -3.53
CA LEU A 66 16.71 -3.79 -2.33
C LEU A 66 15.50 -4.67 -2.66
N GLU A 67 15.63 -5.58 -3.62
CA GLU A 67 14.56 -6.55 -3.94
C GLU A 67 14.28 -7.44 -2.71
N PRO A 68 13.05 -7.42 -2.14
CA PRO A 68 12.66 -8.32 -1.07
C PRO A 68 12.57 -9.78 -1.51
N PRO A 69 12.68 -10.76 -0.59
CA PRO A 69 12.35 -12.14 -0.88
C PRO A 69 10.90 -12.27 -1.39
N HIS A 70 10.65 -13.16 -2.36
CA HIS A 70 9.31 -13.33 -2.94
C HIS A 70 8.29 -13.98 -1.99
N GLY A 71 8.75 -14.70 -0.96
CA GLY A 71 7.91 -15.38 0.04
C GLY A 71 7.46 -14.50 1.22
N ILE A 72 7.57 -13.17 1.10
CA ILE A 72 7.09 -12.26 2.15
C ILE A 72 5.57 -12.14 2.13
N GLU A 73 4.99 -11.96 3.31
CA GLU A 73 3.56 -11.77 3.53
C GLU A 73 3.21 -10.28 3.66
N ARG A 74 4.19 -9.43 4.03
CA ARG A 74 4.00 -8.00 4.31
C ARG A 74 5.02 -7.13 3.60
N LEU A 75 4.55 -6.09 2.93
CA LEU A 75 5.41 -5.14 2.22
C LEU A 75 4.93 -3.71 2.49
N GLY A 76 5.87 -2.82 2.82
CA GLY A 76 5.56 -1.42 3.10
C GLY A 76 6.57 -0.45 2.50
N PHE A 77 6.07 0.71 2.07
CA PHE A 77 6.87 1.82 1.58
C PHE A 77 6.38 3.10 2.25
N CYS A 78 7.31 3.88 2.81
CA CYS A 78 7.06 5.17 3.42
C CYS A 78 7.96 6.24 2.78
N ASP A 79 7.34 7.34 2.36
CA ASP A 79 7.99 8.54 1.82
C ASP A 79 8.79 8.31 0.53
N TYR A 80 8.48 7.24 -0.20
CA TYR A 80 9.16 6.89 -1.44
C TYR A 80 8.63 7.72 -2.61
N LYS A 81 9.50 8.51 -3.24
CA LYS A 81 9.16 9.48 -4.28
C LYS A 81 9.20 8.91 -5.69
N GLY A 82 9.77 7.72 -5.86
CA GLY A 82 9.80 7.01 -7.14
C GLY A 82 8.49 6.31 -7.50
N ASP A 83 8.47 5.70 -8.69
CA ASP A 83 7.40 4.82 -9.15
C ASP A 83 7.65 3.36 -8.72
N GLY A 84 6.68 2.47 -8.96
CA GLY A 84 6.81 1.05 -8.59
C GLY A 84 8.06 0.42 -9.21
N PRO A 85 8.94 -0.22 -8.41
CA PRO A 85 10.18 -0.82 -8.91
C PRO A 85 9.88 -2.03 -9.81
N ALA A 86 10.80 -2.36 -10.71
CA ALA A 86 10.62 -3.43 -11.70
C ALA A 86 10.30 -4.78 -11.06
N TRP A 87 10.96 -5.12 -9.95
CA TRP A 87 10.68 -6.35 -9.22
C TRP A 87 9.27 -6.42 -8.63
N TYR A 88 8.68 -5.28 -8.26
CA TYR A 88 7.29 -5.23 -7.78
C TYR A 88 6.31 -5.47 -8.93
N LEU A 89 6.64 -5.02 -10.14
CA LEU A 89 5.80 -5.19 -11.32
C LEU A 89 5.79 -6.62 -11.88
N ASP A 90 6.79 -7.45 -11.54
CA ASP A 90 6.97 -8.81 -12.07
C ASP A 90 6.07 -9.88 -11.39
N THR A 91 5.13 -9.48 -10.51
CA THR A 91 4.08 -10.34 -9.91
C THR A 91 4.52 -11.57 -9.10
N ASN A 92 5.79 -11.70 -8.74
CA ASN A 92 6.32 -12.86 -8.01
C ASN A 92 5.96 -12.90 -6.51
N TYR A 93 5.09 -12.03 -6.01
CA TYR A 93 4.70 -11.92 -4.59
C TYR A 93 3.41 -12.69 -4.28
N GLY A 94 3.42 -14.00 -4.55
CA GLY A 94 2.25 -14.87 -4.41
C GLY A 94 1.76 -15.10 -2.97
N GLU A 95 2.58 -14.80 -1.98
CA GLU A 95 2.25 -14.92 -0.55
C GLU A 95 1.91 -13.56 0.10
N LEU A 96 1.97 -12.46 -0.66
CA LEU A 96 1.80 -11.13 -0.09
C LEU A 96 0.35 -10.90 0.30
N GLN A 97 0.11 -10.73 1.59
CA GLN A 97 -1.20 -10.53 2.20
C GLN A 97 -1.44 -9.07 2.57
N MET A 98 -0.39 -8.31 2.89
CA MET A 98 -0.50 -6.91 3.31
C MET A 98 0.44 -6.01 2.50
N LEU A 99 -0.12 -4.96 1.92
CA LEU A 99 0.62 -3.89 1.27
C LEU A 99 0.28 -2.54 1.92
N CYS A 100 1.33 -1.78 2.26
CA CYS A 100 1.21 -0.42 2.78
C CYS A 100 1.99 0.57 1.91
N LEU A 101 1.29 1.56 1.36
CA LEU A 101 1.88 2.72 0.68
C LEU A 101 1.59 3.96 1.51
N GLU A 102 2.62 4.66 1.96
CA GLU A 102 2.49 5.88 2.75
C GLU A 102 3.39 6.95 2.14
N SER A 103 2.82 8.12 1.84
CA SER A 103 3.54 9.24 1.23
C SER A 103 4.30 8.85 -0.04
N CYS A 104 3.66 8.08 -0.94
CA CYS A 104 4.25 7.65 -2.22
C CYS A 104 3.63 8.45 -3.38
N PRO A 105 4.11 9.68 -3.69
CA PRO A 105 3.41 10.61 -4.59
C PRO A 105 3.45 10.25 -6.07
N SER A 106 4.38 9.40 -6.49
CA SER A 106 4.54 9.00 -7.91
C SER A 106 4.00 7.60 -8.20
N TRP A 107 3.37 6.94 -7.22
CA TRP A 107 2.90 5.57 -7.37
C TRP A 107 1.53 5.51 -8.07
N LEU A 108 1.52 5.07 -9.34
CA LEU A 108 0.34 5.14 -10.21
C LEU A 108 -0.69 4.02 -10.01
N THR A 109 -0.23 2.79 -9.71
CA THR A 109 -1.10 1.62 -9.58
C THR A 109 -0.52 0.55 -8.65
N VAL A 110 -1.38 -0.26 -8.06
CA VAL A 110 -1.02 -1.48 -7.33
C VAL A 110 -1.10 -2.66 -8.31
N ILE A 111 -0.15 -3.59 -8.27
CA ILE A 111 -0.27 -4.80 -9.11
C ILE A 111 -1.37 -5.73 -8.56
N GLY A 112 -1.99 -6.51 -9.45
CA GLY A 112 -3.12 -7.39 -9.10
C GLY A 112 -2.73 -8.62 -8.28
N ILE A 113 -2.19 -8.42 -7.08
CA ILE A 113 -1.73 -9.46 -6.16
C ILE A 113 -2.94 -10.24 -5.65
N LYS A 114 -3.03 -11.52 -6.05
CA LYS A 114 -4.21 -12.35 -5.79
C LYS A 114 -4.33 -12.81 -4.34
N SER A 115 -3.21 -12.85 -3.62
CA SER A 115 -3.10 -13.17 -2.20
C SER A 115 -3.40 -11.98 -1.28
N LEU A 116 -3.55 -10.76 -1.81
CA LEU A 116 -3.64 -9.56 -0.99
C LEU A 116 -4.96 -9.53 -0.21
N GLU A 117 -4.85 -9.42 1.11
CA GLU A 117 -5.96 -9.39 2.07
C GLU A 117 -6.18 -7.99 2.64
N GLU A 118 -5.09 -7.23 2.87
CA GLU A 118 -5.11 -5.87 3.38
C GLU A 118 -4.30 -4.91 2.50
N LEU A 119 -4.94 -3.80 2.11
CA LEU A 119 -4.29 -2.69 1.43
C LEU A 119 -4.50 -1.41 2.24
N LYS A 120 -3.39 -0.78 2.65
CA LYS A 120 -3.38 0.57 3.22
C LYS A 120 -2.67 1.51 2.24
N VAL A 121 -3.35 2.59 1.89
CA VAL A 121 -2.79 3.69 1.10
C VAL A 121 -3.02 4.99 1.85
N ASP A 122 -1.97 5.77 2.03
CA ASP A 122 -1.99 7.04 2.75
C ASP A 122 -1.14 8.07 2.01
N TYR A 123 -1.72 9.22 1.68
CA TYR A 123 -1.03 10.32 1.00
C TYR A 123 -0.35 9.89 -0.32
N CYS A 124 -1.07 9.15 -1.16
CA CYS A 124 -0.67 8.77 -2.53
C CYS A 124 -1.57 9.45 -3.57
N PRO A 125 -1.34 10.72 -3.93
CA PRO A 125 -2.25 11.51 -4.77
C PRO A 125 -2.34 11.06 -6.24
N THR A 126 -1.36 10.31 -6.75
CA THR A 126 -1.37 9.82 -8.14
C THR A 126 -1.97 8.42 -8.29
N LEU A 127 -2.10 7.67 -7.19
CA LEU A 127 -2.72 6.35 -7.20
C LEU A 127 -4.21 6.51 -7.48
N CYS A 128 -4.67 6.00 -8.62
CA CYS A 128 -6.01 6.27 -9.13
C CYS A 128 -6.85 5.01 -9.41
N GLU A 129 -6.22 3.84 -9.48
CA GLU A 129 -6.86 2.60 -9.86
C GLU A 129 -6.38 1.43 -9.00
N LEU A 130 -7.31 0.55 -8.64
CA LEU A 130 -7.02 -0.73 -8.01
C LEU A 130 -7.43 -1.86 -8.96
N PRO A 131 -6.53 -2.81 -9.28
CA PRO A 131 -6.92 -3.99 -10.05
C PRO A 131 -7.80 -4.94 -9.22
N SER A 132 -8.36 -5.95 -9.89
CA SER A 132 -9.10 -7.01 -9.21
C SER A 132 -8.21 -7.81 -8.25
N MET A 133 -8.56 -7.76 -6.96
CA MET A 133 -7.91 -8.46 -5.85
C MET A 133 -8.96 -9.32 -5.11
N PRO A 134 -9.09 -10.62 -5.46
CA PRO A 134 -10.23 -11.44 -5.06
C PRO A 134 -10.27 -11.79 -3.56
N LEU A 135 -9.16 -11.66 -2.84
CA LEU A 135 -9.08 -11.95 -1.40
C LEU A 135 -9.04 -10.67 -0.54
N LEU A 136 -9.07 -9.49 -1.16
CA LEU A 136 -8.96 -8.22 -0.44
C LEU A 136 -10.17 -8.05 0.47
N ASN A 137 -9.95 -8.11 1.77
CA ASN A 137 -10.98 -8.05 2.80
C ASN A 137 -10.95 -6.74 3.60
N SER A 138 -9.82 -6.04 3.63
CA SER A 138 -9.66 -4.74 4.29
C SER A 138 -8.97 -3.73 3.37
N LEU A 139 -9.64 -2.61 3.11
CA LEU A 139 -9.12 -1.49 2.32
C LEU A 139 -9.18 -0.20 3.13
N LYS A 140 -8.03 0.48 3.25
CA LYS A 140 -7.90 1.77 3.91
C LYS A 140 -7.22 2.76 2.98
N ILE A 141 -7.88 3.87 2.66
CA ILE A 141 -7.36 4.90 1.77
C ILE A 141 -7.51 6.27 2.44
N PHE A 142 -6.41 6.99 2.61
CA PHE A 142 -6.41 8.30 3.27
C PHE A 142 -5.70 9.34 2.41
N MET A 143 -6.31 10.51 2.25
CA MET A 143 -5.70 11.65 1.54
C MET A 143 -5.22 11.31 0.12
N CYS A 144 -6.01 10.49 -0.60
CA CYS A 144 -5.71 10.06 -1.97
C CYS A 144 -6.73 10.61 -2.96
N ASP A 145 -6.38 11.72 -3.61
CA ASP A 145 -7.23 12.37 -4.61
C ASP A 145 -7.10 11.80 -6.03
N GLY A 146 -6.28 10.76 -6.22
CA GLY A 146 -6.19 10.06 -7.51
C GLY A 146 -7.43 9.23 -7.82
N PHE A 147 -8.09 8.68 -6.79
CA PHE A 147 -9.26 7.83 -6.95
C PHE A 147 -10.52 8.64 -7.27
N SER A 148 -11.13 8.34 -8.42
CA SER A 148 -12.48 8.81 -8.74
C SER A 148 -13.56 7.74 -8.52
N THR A 149 -13.18 6.46 -8.59
CA THR A 149 -14.05 5.30 -8.41
C THR A 149 -13.29 4.20 -7.70
N ILE A 150 -13.95 3.44 -6.83
CA ILE A 150 -13.47 2.14 -6.35
C ILE A 150 -14.28 1.05 -7.06
N GLY A 151 -13.59 0.21 -7.84
CA GLY A 151 -14.20 -0.88 -8.60
C GLY A 151 -14.72 -2.04 -7.73
N ASP A 152 -15.17 -3.10 -8.39
CA ASP A 152 -15.76 -4.26 -7.71
C ASP A 152 -14.75 -4.98 -6.83
N LEU A 153 -15.06 -5.07 -5.54
CA LEU A 153 -14.26 -5.76 -4.52
C LEU A 153 -15.17 -6.74 -3.75
N PRO A 154 -15.48 -7.90 -4.34
CA PRO A 154 -16.55 -8.77 -3.84
C PRO A 154 -16.26 -9.43 -2.48
N ALA A 155 -14.99 -9.55 -2.09
CA ALA A 155 -14.57 -10.10 -0.80
C ALA A 155 -14.35 -9.04 0.29
N LEU A 156 -14.52 -7.75 -0.04
CA LEU A 156 -14.21 -6.66 0.88
C LEU A 156 -15.21 -6.62 2.04
N LYS A 157 -14.69 -6.71 3.27
CA LYS A 157 -15.48 -6.67 4.51
C LYS A 157 -15.39 -5.33 5.22
N SER A 158 -14.26 -4.64 5.09
CA SER A 158 -14.01 -3.35 5.72
C SER A 158 -13.47 -2.34 4.71
N LEU A 159 -14.15 -1.21 4.58
CA LEU A 159 -13.71 -0.06 3.80
C LEU A 159 -13.61 1.18 4.70
N CYS A 160 -12.42 1.78 4.75
CA CYS A 160 -12.19 3.05 5.42
C CYS A 160 -11.57 4.06 4.44
N MET A 161 -12.23 5.19 4.20
CA MET A 161 -11.74 6.23 3.32
C MET A 161 -11.90 7.60 3.95
N ASN A 162 -10.80 8.36 4.11
CA ASN A 162 -10.87 9.74 4.59
C ASN A 162 -10.17 10.72 3.65
N TYR A 163 -10.72 11.92 3.52
CA TYR A 163 -10.10 13.02 2.76
C TYR A 163 -9.79 12.65 1.28
N CYS A 164 -10.65 11.87 0.64
CA CYS A 164 -10.54 11.54 -0.78
C CYS A 164 -11.53 12.42 -1.57
N GLY A 165 -11.11 13.64 -1.90
CA GLY A 165 -11.99 14.69 -2.42
C GLY A 165 -12.51 14.45 -3.82
N ARG A 166 -11.86 13.57 -4.61
CA ARG A 166 -12.28 13.21 -5.98
C ARG A 166 -13.10 11.94 -6.08
N LEU A 167 -13.25 11.18 -4.99
CA LEU A 167 -14.02 9.95 -4.99
C LEU A 167 -15.49 10.26 -5.29
N LYS A 168 -16.04 9.67 -6.36
CA LYS A 168 -17.43 9.88 -6.79
C LYS A 168 -18.30 8.66 -6.57
N THR A 169 -17.77 7.45 -6.77
CA THR A 169 -18.58 6.23 -6.74
C THR A 169 -17.86 5.07 -6.07
N LEU A 170 -18.64 4.22 -5.42
CA LEU A 170 -18.25 2.90 -4.93
C LEU A 170 -19.07 1.86 -5.69
N ALA A 171 -18.40 0.91 -6.33
CA ALA A 171 -19.03 -0.16 -7.10
C ALA A 171 -19.60 -1.28 -6.18
N TYR A 172 -19.81 -2.48 -6.70
CA TYR A 172 -20.47 -3.57 -5.98
C TYR A 172 -19.52 -4.22 -4.94
N MET A 173 -19.89 -4.21 -3.65
CA MET A 173 -19.13 -4.87 -2.56
C MET A 173 -20.09 -5.64 -1.63
N PRO A 174 -20.59 -6.81 -2.08
CA PRO A 174 -21.64 -7.56 -1.37
C PRO A 174 -21.27 -8.05 0.02
N ALA A 175 -19.97 -8.27 0.29
CA ALA A 175 -19.47 -8.75 1.57
C ALA A 175 -19.18 -7.63 2.58
N LEU A 176 -19.46 -6.37 2.24
CA LEU A 176 -19.04 -5.22 3.05
C LEU A 176 -19.85 -5.14 4.36
N GLU A 177 -19.16 -5.30 5.48
CA GLU A 177 -19.75 -5.30 6.83
C GLU A 177 -19.53 -3.96 7.55
N SER A 178 -18.43 -3.26 7.22
CA SER A 178 -18.02 -2.00 7.84
C SER A 178 -17.64 -0.97 6.78
N LEU A 179 -18.30 0.19 6.82
CA LEU A 179 -18.04 1.32 5.94
C LEU A 179 -17.81 2.58 6.79
N ASP A 180 -16.62 3.17 6.68
CA ASP A 180 -16.29 4.47 7.29
C ASP A 180 -15.74 5.39 6.20
N VAL A 181 -16.55 6.34 5.74
CA VAL A 181 -16.16 7.32 4.73
C VAL A 181 -16.36 8.72 5.30
N ARG A 182 -15.27 9.50 5.40
CA ARG A 182 -15.30 10.87 5.92
C ARG A 182 -14.60 11.83 4.97
N ASP A 183 -15.09 13.06 4.93
CA ASP A 183 -14.47 14.16 4.17
C ASP A 183 -14.19 13.80 2.68
N CYS A 184 -15.02 12.92 2.10
CA CYS A 184 -15.01 12.54 0.68
C CYS A 184 -16.13 13.29 -0.05
N ASN A 185 -15.93 14.61 -0.21
CA ASN A 185 -17.00 15.56 -0.51
C ASN A 185 -17.65 15.41 -1.90
N SER A 186 -17.06 14.63 -2.80
CA SER A 186 -17.60 14.37 -4.15
C SER A 186 -18.35 13.05 -4.26
N LEU A 187 -18.45 12.27 -3.19
CA LEU A 187 -19.06 10.93 -3.22
C LEU A 187 -20.57 11.08 -3.46
N GLU A 188 -21.03 10.57 -4.60
CA GLU A 188 -22.45 10.45 -4.92
C GLU A 188 -23.05 9.31 -4.09
N GLN A 189 -24.36 9.38 -3.80
CA GLN A 189 -25.03 8.44 -2.89
C GLN A 189 -24.67 6.98 -3.20
N VAL A 190 -24.18 6.27 -2.19
CA VAL A 190 -23.87 4.83 -2.29
C VAL A 190 -25.20 4.08 -2.29
N ALA A 191 -25.48 3.34 -3.36
CA ALA A 191 -26.74 2.62 -3.50
C ALA A 191 -26.79 1.41 -2.53
N ASP A 192 -27.93 1.23 -1.86
CA ASP A 192 -28.12 0.21 -0.83
C ASP A 192 -27.98 -1.22 -1.35
N ASP A 193 -28.34 -1.43 -2.62
CA ASP A 193 -28.18 -2.69 -3.34
C ASP A 193 -26.73 -3.05 -3.65
N HIS A 194 -25.81 -2.07 -3.61
CA HIS A 194 -24.38 -2.35 -3.79
C HIS A 194 -23.76 -3.04 -2.56
N MET A 195 -24.27 -2.74 -1.37
CA MET A 195 -23.67 -3.11 -0.07
C MET A 195 -24.66 -3.78 0.89
N PRO A 196 -25.31 -4.90 0.52
CA PRO A 196 -26.39 -5.52 1.27
C PRO A 196 -26.00 -6.04 2.67
N ALA A 197 -24.72 -6.29 2.93
CA ALA A 197 -24.24 -6.82 4.20
C ALA A 197 -24.07 -5.77 5.33
N ILE A 198 -24.13 -4.47 5.00
CA ILE A 198 -23.99 -3.39 5.99
C ILE A 198 -25.20 -3.39 6.93
N LYS A 199 -24.96 -3.65 8.22
CA LYS A 199 -25.99 -3.54 9.25
C LYS A 199 -26.21 -2.07 9.60
N ARG A 200 -27.31 -1.49 9.10
CA ARG A 200 -27.77 -0.15 9.51
C ARG A 200 -28.54 -0.26 10.83
N THR A 201 -28.00 0.32 11.90
CA THR A 201 -28.69 0.49 13.19
C THR A 201 -29.49 1.78 13.24
#